data_AF-A0ABD7Q2U7-F1
#
_entry.id   AF-A0ABD7Q2U7-F1
#
_cell.length_a   1.000
_cell.length_b   1.000
_cell.length_c   1.000
_cell.angle_alpha   90.00
_cell.angle_beta   90.00
_cell.angle_gamma   90.00
#
_symmetry.space_group_name_H-M   'P 1'
#
loop_
_entity.id
_entity.type
_entity.pdbx_description
1 polymer ?
#
loop_
_entity_poly.entity_id
_entity_poly.type
_entity_poly.pdbx_seq_one_letter_code
_entity_poly.pdbx_strand_id
1 'polypeptide(L)'
;MMNNEPIELQVTFDDDNQVFSEGLWQLLKDIFNQQQGKVLNRNYALPMDSALQFSDIYVSSFNAGEELICRPQMKLRKAKSLLIAVCNGLNEPKIKILPHCLRGCVFVRRTESIESIRDKIEHAWAFLNNKNYVAETEEKMCLSCFPVRLTDVEERVVTYFYRGFSLAQIANIRGMHVKTVSAHKRAVMNKLNLSSSAELIHIMHNWAPNIAQKDLHIMDFRKKKLPIRKKEVQPNSRLHTARDIENVVEKSAPIKIAKQNKKETVFNILKEMCHPHSSTKGNKNEVLPLSVTEWPKTRDIADECDDSVYVARYWLTLLEKEGRVRRVWARGVRWGV
;
A
#
# COMPACT_ATOMS: atom_id res chain seq x y z
N MET A 1 51.44 -22.51 5.75
CA MET A 1 50.08 -22.97 5.41
C MET A 1 49.13 -21.99 6.08
N MET A 2 48.57 -21.03 5.32
CA MET A 2 47.56 -20.12 5.87
C MET A 2 46.24 -20.90 5.92
N ASN A 3 45.72 -21.12 7.12
CA ASN A 3 44.37 -21.59 7.33
C ASN A 3 43.43 -20.50 6.77
N ASN A 4 43.01 -20.63 5.52
CA ASN A 4 41.88 -19.84 5.03
C ASN A 4 40.63 -20.45 5.63
N GLU A 5 40.22 -19.93 6.78
CA GLU A 5 38.88 -20.18 7.30
C GLU A 5 37.85 -19.84 6.22
N PRO A 6 36.81 -20.67 6.04
CA PRO A 6 35.78 -20.40 5.06
C PRO A 6 35.12 -19.06 5.37
N ILE A 7 34.92 -18.21 4.35
CA ILE A 7 34.23 -16.94 4.52
C ILE A 7 32.76 -17.25 4.84
N GLU A 8 32.34 -16.90 6.05
CA GLU A 8 30.95 -17.01 6.49
C GLU A 8 30.16 -15.75 6.11
N LEU A 9 29.04 -15.95 5.42
CA LEU A 9 28.11 -14.89 5.02
C LEU A 9 26.83 -14.95 5.83
N GLN A 10 26.43 -13.80 6.37
CA GLN A 10 25.22 -13.63 7.15
C GLN A 10 24.04 -13.27 6.24
N VAL A 11 22.98 -14.08 6.28
CA VAL A 11 21.81 -13.93 5.39
C VAL A 11 20.55 -13.73 6.20
N THR A 12 19.79 -12.68 5.91
CA THR A 12 18.48 -12.45 6.54
C THR A 12 17.37 -12.35 5.50
N PHE A 13 16.21 -12.91 5.82
CA PHE A 13 15.00 -12.85 5.00
C PHE A 13 13.92 -12.04 5.72
N ASP A 14 13.46 -10.97 5.06
CA ASP A 14 12.33 -10.13 5.43
C ASP A 14 11.24 -10.26 4.35
N ASP A 15 10.62 -11.44 4.29
CA ASP A 15 9.60 -11.79 3.31
C ASP A 15 8.48 -12.59 3.99
N ASP A 16 7.24 -12.27 3.67
CA ASP A 16 6.07 -12.95 4.24
C ASP A 16 5.83 -14.32 3.61
N ASN A 17 6.37 -14.57 2.41
CA ASN A 17 6.26 -15.85 1.73
C ASN A 17 7.41 -16.78 2.13
N GLN A 18 7.16 -17.59 3.16
CA GLN A 18 8.14 -18.55 3.69
C GLN A 18 8.54 -19.63 2.67
N VAL A 19 7.62 -20.06 1.78
CA VAL A 19 7.92 -21.07 0.76
C VAL A 19 8.91 -20.53 -0.27
N PHE A 20 8.67 -19.31 -0.75
CA PHE A 20 9.61 -18.64 -1.66
C PHE A 20 10.95 -18.39 -0.98
N SER A 21 10.94 -17.90 0.27
CA SER A 21 12.15 -17.66 1.05
C SER A 21 12.99 -18.92 1.22
N GLU A 22 12.35 -20.07 1.48
CA GLU A 22 13.05 -21.34 1.59
C GLU A 22 13.63 -21.80 0.25
N GLY A 23 12.87 -21.68 -0.85
CA GLY A 23 13.39 -21.98 -2.19
C GLY A 23 14.59 -21.10 -2.56
N LEU A 24 14.50 -19.79 -2.29
CA LEU A 24 15.60 -18.86 -2.51
C LEU A 24 16.80 -19.14 -1.59
N TRP A 25 16.57 -19.57 -0.34
CA TRP A 25 17.63 -20.00 0.56
C TRP A 25 18.41 -21.19 0.00
N GLN A 26 17.73 -22.22 -0.52
CA GLN A 26 18.40 -23.34 -1.18
C GLN A 26 19.20 -22.88 -2.40
N LEU A 27 18.62 -22.01 -3.24
CA LEU A 27 19.31 -21.45 -4.41
C LEU A 27 20.57 -20.66 -4.01
N LEU A 28 20.51 -19.84 -2.97
CA LEU A 28 21.67 -19.09 -2.47
C LEU A 28 22.76 -20.06 -1.99
N LYS A 29 22.41 -21.11 -1.23
CA LYS A 29 23.38 -22.13 -0.84
C LYS A 29 24.04 -22.76 -2.07
N ASP A 30 23.28 -23.10 -3.10
CA ASP A 30 23.84 -23.68 -4.32
C ASP A 30 24.81 -22.72 -5.02
N ILE A 31 24.44 -21.44 -5.17
CA ILE A 31 25.29 -20.41 -5.78
C ILE A 31 26.61 -20.24 -5.01
N PHE A 32 26.54 -20.07 -3.69
CA PHE A 32 27.69 -19.65 -2.90
C PHE A 32 28.54 -20.80 -2.35
N ASN A 33 27.95 -21.98 -2.10
CA ASN A 33 28.67 -23.16 -1.66
C ASN A 33 29.42 -23.83 -2.83
N GLN A 34 28.72 -24.08 -3.95
CA GLN A 34 29.31 -24.85 -5.07
C GLN A 34 30.36 -24.05 -5.84
N GLN A 35 30.19 -22.73 -5.99
CA GLN A 35 31.06 -21.93 -6.86
C GLN A 35 32.11 -21.08 -6.11
N GLN A 36 31.96 -20.85 -4.81
CA GLN A 36 32.77 -19.84 -4.12
C GLN A 36 33.34 -20.27 -2.77
N GLY A 37 33.09 -21.51 -2.31
CA GLY A 37 33.59 -22.03 -1.03
C GLY A 37 33.16 -21.20 0.18
N LYS A 38 32.01 -20.52 0.09
CA LYS A 38 31.46 -19.68 1.17
C LYS A 38 30.40 -20.45 1.93
N VAL A 39 30.38 -20.26 3.24
CA VAL A 39 29.37 -20.84 4.13
C VAL A 39 28.31 -19.78 4.40
N LEU A 40 27.04 -20.14 4.27
CA LEU A 40 25.92 -19.22 4.50
C LEU A 40 25.27 -19.55 5.84
N ASN A 41 25.13 -18.52 6.67
CA ASN A 41 24.44 -18.59 7.94
C ASN A 41 23.15 -17.78 7.85
N ARG A 42 22.01 -18.45 8.04
CA ARG A 42 20.71 -17.77 8.06
C ARG A 42 20.44 -17.21 9.45
N ASN A 43 20.26 -15.91 9.52
CA ASN A 43 19.83 -15.23 10.72
C ASN A 43 18.31 -15.31 10.85
N TYR A 44 17.88 -15.81 12.00
CA TYR A 44 16.47 -15.85 12.39
C TYR A 44 16.25 -14.80 13.48
N ALA A 45 15.16 -14.04 13.36
CA ALA A 45 14.68 -13.13 14.39
C ALA A 45 15.59 -11.94 14.76
N LEU A 46 16.27 -11.32 13.79
CA LEU A 46 16.91 -10.03 13.99
C LEU A 46 15.91 -8.87 13.83
N PRO A 47 15.95 -7.84 14.69
CA PRO A 47 15.29 -6.56 14.40
C PRO A 47 15.76 -6.00 13.06
N MET A 48 14.88 -5.31 12.32
CA MET A 48 15.16 -4.80 10.97
C MET A 48 16.47 -4.01 10.87
N ASP A 49 16.71 -3.10 11.80
CA ASP A 49 17.92 -2.27 11.82
C ASP A 49 19.20 -3.10 11.99
N SER A 50 19.19 -4.08 12.88
CA SER A 50 20.31 -5.01 13.08
C SER A 50 20.49 -5.94 11.87
N ALA A 51 19.39 -6.44 11.31
CA ALA A 51 19.43 -7.27 10.11
C ALA A 51 20.10 -6.54 8.95
N LEU A 52 19.77 -5.26 8.73
CA LEU A 52 20.40 -4.45 7.69
C LEU A 52 21.89 -4.19 7.94
N GLN A 53 22.30 -4.00 9.20
CA GLN A 53 23.69 -3.71 9.57
C GLN A 53 24.62 -4.93 9.48
N PHE A 54 24.12 -6.11 9.82
CA PHE A 54 24.96 -7.30 9.98
C PHE A 54 24.86 -8.30 8.82
N SER A 55 23.83 -8.22 7.98
CA SER A 55 23.68 -9.15 6.86
C SER A 55 24.58 -8.80 5.68
N ASP A 56 25.29 -9.80 5.18
CA ASP A 56 25.97 -9.76 3.88
C ASP A 56 24.97 -9.88 2.73
N ILE A 57 23.89 -10.63 2.95
CA ILE A 57 22.78 -10.76 2.01
C ILE A 57 21.48 -10.48 2.76
N TYR A 58 20.75 -9.45 2.33
CA TYR A 58 19.45 -9.09 2.89
C TYR A 58 18.39 -9.26 1.81
N VAL A 59 17.43 -10.14 2.05
CA VAL A 59 16.29 -10.36 1.17
C VAL A 59 15.09 -9.62 1.76
N SER A 60 14.41 -8.78 0.98
CA SER A 60 13.24 -8.05 1.45
C SER A 60 12.15 -7.97 0.39
N SER A 61 10.90 -8.07 0.82
CA SER A 61 9.73 -7.86 -0.04
C SER A 61 9.56 -6.39 -0.41
N PHE A 62 9.41 -6.12 -1.71
CA PHE A 62 9.15 -4.77 -2.25
C PHE A 62 7.81 -4.75 -2.97
N ASN A 63 6.90 -3.92 -2.49
CA ASN A 63 5.66 -3.61 -3.19
C ASN A 63 5.90 -2.61 -4.32
N ALA A 64 4.96 -2.53 -5.26
CA ALA A 64 5.05 -1.63 -6.40
C ALA A 64 5.34 -0.18 -5.97
N GLY A 65 6.41 0.39 -6.52
CA GLY A 65 6.84 1.76 -6.31
C GLY A 65 7.70 1.99 -5.05
N GLU A 66 7.89 0.97 -4.20
CA GLU A 66 8.71 1.10 -2.99
C GLU A 66 10.19 1.33 -3.29
N GLU A 67 10.64 0.94 -4.48
CA GLU A 67 11.97 1.20 -5.01
C GLU A 67 12.20 2.67 -5.37
N LEU A 68 11.12 3.47 -5.46
CA LEU A 68 11.15 4.88 -5.90
C LEU A 68 10.97 5.88 -4.75
N ILE A 69 10.63 5.41 -3.56
CA ILE A 69 10.45 6.25 -2.37
C ILE A 69 11.62 6.10 -1.40
N CYS A 70 11.80 7.09 -0.53
CA CYS A 70 12.86 7.05 0.48
C CYS A 70 12.50 6.07 1.61
N ARG A 71 13.39 5.11 1.88
CA ARG A 71 13.35 4.22 3.05
C ARG A 71 14.53 4.51 3.98
N PRO A 72 14.35 5.32 5.04
CA PRO A 72 15.46 5.74 5.91
C PRO A 72 16.25 4.59 6.52
N GLN A 73 15.59 3.47 6.83
CA GLN A 73 16.20 2.26 7.40
C GLN A 73 17.28 1.69 6.48
N MET A 74 17.13 1.82 5.17
CA MET A 74 18.12 1.32 4.19
C MET A 74 19.47 2.04 4.28
N LYS A 75 19.57 3.15 5.03
CA LYS A 75 20.86 3.77 5.38
C LYS A 75 21.73 2.90 6.29
N LEU A 76 21.10 2.01 7.05
CA LEU A 76 21.77 1.10 7.98
C LEU A 76 22.34 -0.12 7.27
N ARG A 77 22.05 -0.28 5.97
CA ARG A 77 22.51 -1.40 5.16
C ARG A 77 24.04 -1.47 5.17
N LYS A 78 24.57 -2.65 5.48
CA LYS A 78 26.01 -2.97 5.46
C LYS A 78 26.61 -2.60 4.10
N ALA A 79 27.77 -1.94 4.11
CA ALA A 79 28.51 -1.62 2.88
C ALA A 79 28.84 -2.88 2.09
N LYS A 80 28.68 -2.81 0.76
CA LYS A 80 28.88 -3.92 -0.20
C LYS A 80 28.03 -5.17 0.06
N SER A 81 27.00 -5.08 0.90
CA SER A 81 26.01 -6.16 1.04
C SER A 81 25.15 -6.30 -0.22
N LEU A 82 24.68 -7.51 -0.46
CA LEU A 82 23.72 -7.82 -1.51
C LEU A 82 22.30 -7.62 -0.97
N LEU A 83 21.57 -6.67 -1.57
CA LEU A 83 20.14 -6.50 -1.33
C LEU A 83 19.36 -7.21 -2.43
N ILE A 84 18.51 -8.17 -2.07
CA ILE A 84 17.61 -8.85 -2.99
C ILE A 84 16.19 -8.35 -2.70
N ALA A 85 15.64 -7.53 -3.60
CA ALA A 85 14.27 -7.04 -3.54
C ALA A 85 13.34 -8.02 -4.28
N VAL A 86 12.44 -8.65 -3.53
CA VAL A 86 11.40 -9.53 -4.08
C VAL A 86 10.20 -8.68 -4.48
N CYS A 87 10.03 -8.47 -5.78
CA CYS A 87 9.00 -7.59 -6.34
C CYS A 87 7.61 -8.24 -6.33
N ASN A 88 6.65 -7.52 -5.73
CA ASN A 88 5.23 -7.86 -5.75
C ASN A 88 4.44 -7.10 -6.83
N GLY A 89 5.03 -6.07 -7.43
CA GLY A 89 4.39 -5.22 -8.43
C GLY A 89 4.28 -5.87 -9.81
N LEU A 90 3.28 -5.45 -10.59
CA LEU A 90 3.08 -5.93 -11.96
C LEU A 90 4.05 -5.30 -12.96
N ASN A 91 4.46 -4.04 -12.72
CA ASN A 91 5.38 -3.33 -13.59
C ASN A 91 6.84 -3.71 -13.28
N GLU A 92 7.68 -3.66 -14.31
CA GLU A 92 9.13 -3.77 -14.14
C GLU A 92 9.66 -2.64 -13.24
N PRO A 93 10.54 -2.93 -12.26
CA PRO A 93 11.08 -1.93 -11.37
C PRO A 93 11.96 -0.93 -12.13
N LYS A 94 11.89 0.35 -11.76
CA LYS A 94 12.65 1.42 -12.42
C LYS A 94 14.07 1.54 -11.85
N ILE A 95 14.96 0.63 -12.25
CA ILE A 95 16.35 0.51 -11.74
C ILE A 95 17.20 1.77 -11.98
N LYS A 96 16.90 2.55 -13.03
CA LYS A 96 17.69 3.75 -13.39
C LYS A 96 17.53 4.93 -12.41
N ILE A 97 16.46 4.93 -11.60
CA ILE A 97 16.08 6.08 -10.76
C ILE A 97 16.02 5.63 -9.29
N LEU A 98 16.94 4.74 -8.89
CA LEU A 98 16.96 4.24 -7.52
C LEU A 98 17.61 5.23 -6.55
N PRO A 99 17.05 5.40 -5.34
CA PRO A 99 17.75 5.98 -4.21
C PRO A 99 19.13 5.37 -3.99
N HIS A 100 20.09 6.16 -3.51
CA HIS A 100 21.48 5.72 -3.28
C HIS A 100 21.55 4.48 -2.36
N CYS A 101 20.73 4.45 -1.30
CA CYS A 101 20.67 3.31 -0.38
C CYS A 101 20.19 1.99 -1.01
N LEU A 102 19.52 2.06 -2.17
CA LEU A 102 19.01 0.92 -2.95
C LEU A 102 19.87 0.61 -4.18
N ARG A 103 20.97 1.34 -4.44
CA ARG A 103 21.87 1.00 -5.55
C ARG A 103 22.59 -0.33 -5.29
N GLY A 104 22.80 -1.11 -6.35
CA GLY A 104 23.29 -2.48 -6.26
C GLY A 104 22.25 -3.50 -5.79
N CYS A 105 20.99 -3.09 -5.66
CA CYS A 105 19.88 -4.00 -5.39
C CYS A 105 19.58 -4.88 -6.60
N VAL A 106 19.28 -6.16 -6.33
CA VAL A 106 18.80 -7.13 -7.31
C VAL A 106 17.30 -7.25 -7.18
N PHE A 107 16.59 -7.02 -8.28
CA PHE A 107 15.14 -7.19 -8.30
C PHE A 107 14.77 -8.54 -8.92
N VAL A 108 14.03 -9.34 -8.16
CA VAL A 108 13.54 -10.66 -8.56
C VAL A 108 12.03 -10.72 -8.39
N ARG A 109 11.33 -11.39 -9.29
CA ARG A 109 9.92 -11.76 -9.10
C ARG A 109 9.80 -13.22 -8.76
N ARG A 110 8.77 -13.55 -7.98
CA ARG A 110 8.46 -14.96 -7.63
C ARG A 110 8.06 -15.81 -8.83
N THR A 111 7.66 -15.19 -9.93
CA THR A 111 7.26 -15.86 -11.17
C THR A 111 8.42 -16.03 -12.16
N GLU A 112 9.61 -15.53 -11.85
CA GLU A 112 10.80 -15.73 -12.69
C GLU A 112 11.29 -17.17 -12.59
N SER A 113 11.99 -17.62 -13.64
CA SER A 113 12.65 -18.93 -13.61
C SER A 113 13.84 -18.91 -12.65
N ILE A 114 14.22 -20.08 -12.16
CA ILE A 114 15.35 -20.24 -11.23
C ILE A 114 16.65 -19.77 -11.88
N GLU A 115 16.84 -20.05 -13.16
CA GLU A 115 18.01 -19.65 -13.95
C GLU A 115 18.11 -18.12 -14.03
N SER A 116 17.00 -17.44 -14.32
CA SER A 116 16.98 -15.97 -14.38
C SER A 116 17.30 -15.34 -13.03
N ILE A 117 16.77 -15.89 -11.92
CA ILE A 117 17.08 -15.42 -10.57
C ILE A 117 18.56 -15.66 -10.25
N ARG A 118 19.09 -16.85 -10.58
CA ARG A 118 20.50 -17.20 -10.39
C ARG A 118 21.42 -16.22 -11.10
N ASP A 119 21.20 -16.00 -12.39
CA ASP A 119 22.01 -15.09 -13.20
C ASP A 119 22.03 -13.69 -12.58
N LYS A 120 20.86 -13.15 -12.21
CA LYS A 120 20.76 -11.84 -11.58
C LYS A 120 21.57 -11.72 -10.28
N ILE A 121 21.51 -12.75 -9.43
CA ILE A 121 22.23 -12.80 -8.15
C ILE A 121 23.74 -12.88 -8.40
N GLU A 122 24.19 -13.78 -9.28
CA GLU A 122 25.61 -13.97 -9.61
C GLU A 122 26.23 -12.70 -10.21
N HIS A 123 25.54 -12.06 -11.15
CA HIS A 123 26.00 -10.81 -11.78
C HIS A 123 26.10 -9.67 -10.75
N ALA A 124 25.10 -9.51 -9.89
CA ALA A 124 25.12 -8.45 -8.89
C ALA A 124 26.17 -8.68 -7.81
N TRP A 125 26.36 -9.93 -7.38
CA TRP A 125 27.42 -10.28 -6.44
C TRP A 125 28.81 -10.02 -7.02
N ALA A 126 29.04 -10.37 -8.29
CA ALA A 126 30.29 -10.08 -8.98
C ALA A 126 30.54 -8.57 -9.08
N PHE A 127 29.49 -7.78 -9.36
CA PHE A 127 29.56 -6.33 -9.40
C PHE A 127 29.95 -5.71 -8.05
N LEU A 128 29.33 -6.16 -6.94
CA LEU A 128 29.61 -5.65 -5.59
C LEU A 128 31.04 -5.96 -5.11
N ASN A 129 31.61 -7.08 -5.56
CA ASN A 129 32.97 -7.49 -5.23
C ASN A 129 34.05 -6.87 -6.12
N ASN A 130 33.66 -6.08 -7.13
CA ASN A 130 34.63 -5.38 -7.96
C ASN A 130 35.40 -4.36 -7.10
N LYS A 131 36.74 -4.38 -7.17
CA LYS A 131 37.60 -3.46 -6.40
C LYS A 131 37.31 -1.98 -6.70
N ASN A 132 36.78 -1.69 -7.89
CA ASN A 132 36.41 -0.34 -8.32
C ASN A 132 35.01 0.06 -7.84
N TYR A 133 34.23 -0.84 -7.25
CA TYR A 133 32.93 -0.52 -6.69
C TYR A 133 33.12 0.18 -5.33
N VAL A 134 32.78 1.46 -5.31
CA VAL A 134 32.67 2.26 -4.09
C VAL A 134 31.24 2.12 -3.59
N ALA A 135 31.07 1.55 -2.39
CA ALA A 135 29.75 1.44 -1.80
C ALA A 135 29.29 2.83 -1.35
N GLU A 136 28.25 3.36 -1.99
CA GLU A 136 27.66 4.65 -1.64
C GLU A 136 27.05 4.70 -0.23
N THR A 137 27.00 3.58 0.46
CA THR A 137 26.62 3.52 1.88
C THR A 137 27.74 3.96 2.81
N GLU A 138 29.00 4.01 2.34
CA GLU A 138 30.15 4.48 3.13
C GLU A 138 30.07 6.00 3.36
N GLU A 139 29.57 6.75 2.38
CA GLU A 139 29.23 8.17 2.51
C GLU A 139 27.71 8.31 2.58
N LYS A 140 27.15 8.47 3.79
CA LYS A 140 25.70 8.51 4.10
C LYS A 140 24.95 9.72 3.48
N MET A 141 25.02 9.92 2.17
CA MET A 141 24.56 11.13 1.49
C MET A 141 23.14 10.96 0.96
N CYS A 142 22.15 10.92 1.86
CA CYS A 142 20.75 11.12 1.44
C CYS A 142 20.48 12.56 0.96
N LEU A 143 21.39 13.50 1.22
CA LEU A 143 21.29 14.88 0.73
C LEU A 143 21.34 14.96 -0.81
N SER A 144 22.03 14.03 -1.46
CA SER A 144 22.10 13.91 -2.92
C SER A 144 21.13 12.86 -3.48
N CYS A 145 20.26 12.28 -2.64
CA CYS A 145 19.26 11.32 -3.09
C CYS A 145 18.03 12.05 -3.64
N PHE A 146 17.57 11.64 -4.83
CA PHE A 146 16.40 12.21 -5.49
C PHE A 146 15.27 11.17 -5.61
N PRO A 147 14.61 10.78 -4.49
CA PRO A 147 13.43 9.92 -4.57
C PRO A 147 12.30 10.66 -5.28
N VAL A 148 11.30 9.91 -5.75
CA VAL A 148 10.09 10.49 -6.37
C VAL A 148 9.44 11.49 -5.41
N ARG A 149 9.20 12.71 -5.90
CA ARG A 149 8.48 13.76 -5.18
C ARG A 149 7.10 14.00 -5.78
N LEU A 150 6.11 14.09 -4.92
CA LEU A 150 4.77 14.54 -5.29
C LEU A 150 4.66 16.04 -5.08
N THR A 151 3.83 16.69 -5.89
CA THR A 151 3.38 18.06 -5.63
C THR A 151 2.39 18.07 -4.48
N ASP A 152 2.20 19.21 -3.81
CA ASP A 152 1.22 19.35 -2.72
C ASP A 152 -0.21 19.00 -3.15
N VAL A 153 -0.55 19.19 -4.43
CA VAL A 153 -1.87 18.83 -4.97
C VAL A 153 -1.97 17.32 -5.14
N GLU A 154 -0.96 16.70 -5.74
CA GLU A 154 -0.87 15.25 -5.90
C GLU A 154 -0.91 14.53 -4.55
N GLU A 155 -0.07 14.94 -3.60
CA GLU A 155 0.01 14.37 -2.24
C GLU A 155 -1.34 14.43 -1.54
N ARG A 156 -2.02 15.59 -1.59
CA ARG A 156 -3.37 15.73 -1.01
C ARG A 156 -4.39 14.84 -1.70
N VAL A 157 -4.39 14.77 -3.02
CA VAL A 157 -5.32 13.90 -3.78
C VAL A 157 -5.15 12.44 -3.38
N VAL A 158 -3.91 11.93 -3.36
CA VAL A 158 -3.68 10.52 -3.01
C VAL A 158 -3.86 10.23 -1.52
N THR A 159 -3.65 11.23 -0.65
CA THR A 159 -3.97 11.12 0.78
C THR A 159 -5.47 10.98 1.02
N TYR A 160 -6.30 11.81 0.37
CA TYR A 160 -7.75 11.64 0.47
C TYR A 160 -8.21 10.32 -0.18
N PHE A 161 -7.62 9.95 -1.32
CA PHE A 161 -7.93 8.67 -1.96
C PHE A 161 -7.60 7.49 -1.03
N TYR A 162 -6.43 7.48 -0.39
CA TYR A 162 -6.03 6.48 0.61
C TYR A 162 -6.98 6.44 1.82
N ARG A 163 -7.49 7.60 2.25
CA ARG A 163 -8.49 7.71 3.32
C ARG A 163 -9.89 7.21 2.92
N GLY A 164 -10.09 6.75 1.68
CA GLY A 164 -11.35 6.22 1.19
C GLY A 164 -12.34 7.29 0.76
N PHE A 165 -11.86 8.43 0.24
CA PHE A 165 -12.73 9.38 -0.45
C PHE A 165 -12.81 9.06 -1.94
N SER A 166 -14.01 9.13 -2.50
CA SER A 166 -14.23 9.00 -3.94
C SER A 166 -13.66 10.20 -4.71
N LEU A 167 -13.38 10.05 -6.00
CA LEU A 167 -12.82 11.16 -6.80
C LEU A 167 -13.76 12.37 -6.86
N ALA A 168 -15.08 12.14 -6.79
CA ALA A 168 -16.09 13.20 -6.73
C ALA A 168 -16.06 13.93 -5.37
N GLN A 169 -15.95 13.19 -4.26
CA GLN A 169 -15.80 13.79 -2.94
C GLN A 169 -14.51 14.62 -2.85
N ILE A 170 -13.38 14.09 -3.35
CA ILE A 170 -12.10 14.82 -3.38
C ILE A 170 -12.23 16.10 -4.21
N ALA A 171 -12.86 16.01 -5.39
CA ALA A 171 -13.11 17.16 -6.25
C ALA A 171 -13.92 18.25 -5.53
N ASN A 172 -15.00 17.86 -4.83
CA ASN A 172 -15.82 18.77 -4.03
C ASN A 172 -15.03 19.40 -2.88
N ILE A 173 -14.26 18.60 -2.12
CA ILE A 173 -13.41 19.08 -1.00
C ILE A 173 -12.36 20.08 -1.50
N ARG A 174 -11.80 19.84 -2.69
CA ARG A 174 -10.71 20.64 -3.25
C ARG A 174 -11.18 21.80 -4.13
N GLY A 175 -12.48 21.90 -4.43
CA GLY A 175 -13.01 22.85 -5.41
C GLY A 175 -12.45 22.64 -6.82
N MET A 176 -12.16 21.39 -7.18
CA MET A 176 -11.54 21.01 -8.46
C MET A 176 -12.54 20.24 -9.32
N HIS A 177 -12.31 20.18 -10.63
CA HIS A 177 -13.08 19.26 -11.48
C HIS A 177 -12.63 17.81 -11.27
N VAL A 178 -13.57 16.86 -11.31
CA VAL A 178 -13.30 15.42 -11.10
C VAL A 178 -12.24 14.88 -12.07
N LYS A 179 -12.25 15.33 -13.33
CA LYS A 179 -11.22 14.97 -14.32
C LYS A 179 -9.81 15.42 -13.89
N THR A 180 -9.70 16.57 -13.23
CA THR A 180 -8.42 17.10 -12.73
C THR A 180 -7.91 16.26 -11.56
N VAL A 181 -8.79 15.89 -10.62
CA VAL A 181 -8.45 14.96 -9.53
C VAL A 181 -8.00 13.60 -10.08
N SER A 182 -8.73 13.07 -11.07
CA SER A 182 -8.34 11.84 -11.78
C SER A 182 -6.98 11.96 -12.47
N ALA A 183 -6.70 13.11 -13.10
CA ALA A 183 -5.40 13.37 -13.73
C ALA A 183 -4.26 13.41 -12.70
N HIS A 184 -4.44 14.08 -11.55
CA HIS A 184 -3.44 14.06 -10.47
C HIS A 184 -3.22 12.66 -9.92
N LYS A 185 -4.28 11.88 -9.66
CA LYS A 185 -4.15 10.48 -9.23
C LYS A 185 -3.33 9.66 -10.23
N ARG A 186 -3.65 9.77 -11.53
CA ARG A 186 -2.90 9.07 -12.61
C ARG A 186 -1.45 9.53 -12.70
N ALA A 187 -1.18 10.83 -12.54
CA ALA A 187 0.17 11.35 -12.50
C ALA A 187 0.99 10.72 -11.36
N VAL A 188 0.42 10.59 -10.16
CA VAL A 188 1.08 9.90 -9.05
C VAL A 188 1.34 8.43 -9.34
N MET A 189 0.34 7.70 -9.86
CA MET A 189 0.53 6.30 -10.24
C MET A 189 1.66 6.15 -11.27
N ASN A 190 1.73 7.02 -12.27
CA ASN A 190 2.81 7.00 -13.28
C ASN A 190 4.19 7.31 -12.68
N LYS A 191 4.27 8.31 -11.78
CA LYS A 191 5.51 8.68 -11.09
C LYS A 191 6.05 7.52 -10.25
N LEU A 192 5.17 6.84 -9.53
CA LEU A 192 5.49 5.69 -8.67
C LEU A 192 5.48 4.34 -9.40
N ASN A 193 5.32 4.34 -10.73
CA ASN A 193 5.33 3.11 -11.53
C ASN A 193 4.24 2.09 -11.14
N LEU A 194 3.03 2.55 -10.82
CA LEU A 194 1.92 1.71 -10.37
C LEU A 194 0.97 1.38 -11.53
N SER A 195 0.53 0.14 -11.56
CA SER A 195 -0.45 -0.41 -12.52
C SER A 195 -1.90 -0.29 -12.03
N SER A 196 -2.11 -0.16 -10.71
CA SER A 196 -3.46 -0.21 -10.14
C SER A 196 -3.70 0.75 -8.96
N SER A 197 -4.98 1.00 -8.69
CA SER A 197 -5.38 1.77 -7.50
C SER A 197 -5.12 1.02 -6.19
N ALA A 198 -5.07 -0.32 -6.22
CA ALA A 198 -4.74 -1.12 -5.06
C ALA A 198 -3.26 -0.97 -4.68
N GLU A 199 -2.37 -0.98 -5.68
CA GLU A 199 -0.95 -0.66 -5.47
C GLU A 199 -0.76 0.76 -4.93
N LEU A 200 -1.53 1.74 -5.44
CA LEU A 200 -1.53 3.10 -4.89
C LEU A 200 -1.92 3.14 -3.42
N ILE A 201 -2.98 2.45 -3.02
CA ILE A 201 -3.38 2.39 -1.61
C ILE A 201 -2.29 1.74 -0.76
N HIS A 202 -1.69 0.65 -1.25
CA HIS A 202 -0.66 -0.09 -0.54
C HIS A 202 0.59 0.76 -0.30
N ILE A 203 1.13 1.41 -1.34
CA ILE A 203 2.30 2.27 -1.16
C ILE A 203 1.97 3.52 -0.34
N MET A 204 0.77 4.09 -0.46
CA MET A 204 0.36 5.20 0.40
C MET A 204 0.29 4.78 1.86
N HIS A 205 -0.13 3.55 2.19
CA HIS A 205 -0.11 3.03 3.55
C HIS A 205 1.31 3.03 4.13
N ASN A 206 2.28 2.54 3.35
CA ASN A 206 3.67 2.41 3.77
C ASN A 206 4.42 3.76 3.74
N TRP A 207 3.95 4.71 2.92
CA TRP A 207 4.52 6.07 2.82
C TRP A 207 3.89 7.06 3.82
N ALA A 208 2.65 6.84 4.26
CA ALA A 208 1.91 7.68 5.19
C ALA A 208 2.58 7.96 6.55
N PRO A 209 3.46 7.11 7.12
CA PRO A 209 4.22 7.47 8.33
C PRO A 209 5.04 8.76 8.16
N ASN A 210 5.45 9.09 6.93
CA ASN A 210 6.15 10.33 6.58
C ASN A 210 5.21 11.50 6.23
N ILE A 211 3.94 11.22 5.92
CA ILE A 211 2.91 12.23 5.59
C ILE A 211 2.23 12.71 6.89
N ALA A 212 2.04 11.83 7.87
CA ALA A 212 1.47 12.17 9.17
C ALA A 212 2.33 13.15 10.00
N GLN A 213 3.63 13.23 9.74
CA GLN A 213 4.51 14.23 10.37
C GLN A 213 4.30 15.64 9.80
N LYS A 214 3.59 15.81 8.68
CA LYS A 214 3.26 17.12 8.08
C LYS A 214 1.84 17.63 8.40
N ASP A 215 1.01 16.87 9.12
CA ASP A 215 -0.42 17.17 9.29
C ASP A 215 -0.82 17.60 10.72
N LEU A 216 -0.20 18.66 11.24
CA LEU A 216 -0.87 19.55 12.21
C LEU A 216 -2.00 20.38 11.55
N HIS A 217 -2.11 20.36 10.21
CA HIS A 217 -2.97 21.26 9.44
C HIS A 217 -4.31 20.67 8.93
N ILE A 218 -4.57 19.36 9.08
CA ILE A 218 -5.83 18.73 8.59
C ILE A 218 -6.88 18.48 9.70
N MET A 219 -6.51 18.60 10.98
CA MET A 219 -7.49 18.47 12.08
C MET A 219 -8.51 19.63 12.13
N ASP A 220 -8.25 20.74 11.43
CA ASP A 220 -9.13 21.92 11.41
C ASP A 220 -10.29 21.84 10.40
N PHE A 221 -10.16 21.03 9.35
CA PHE A 221 -11.23 20.88 8.34
C PHE A 221 -12.37 19.96 8.78
N ARG A 222 -12.16 19.11 9.79
CA ARG A 222 -13.23 18.29 10.38
C ARG A 222 -14.19 19.09 11.25
N LYS A 223 -13.80 20.29 11.72
CA LYS A 223 -14.61 21.15 12.59
C LYS A 223 -15.32 22.29 11.84
N LYS A 224 -14.84 22.69 10.66
CA LYS A 224 -15.48 23.76 9.87
C LYS A 224 -16.56 23.18 8.97
N LYS A 225 -17.82 23.52 9.25
CA LYS A 225 -18.93 23.34 8.29
C LYS A 225 -18.48 23.90 6.93
N LEU A 226 -18.51 23.07 5.89
CA LEU A 226 -18.24 23.47 4.52
C LEU A 226 -19.17 24.65 4.16
N PRO A 227 -18.66 25.79 3.65
CA PRO A 227 -19.51 26.80 3.07
C PRO A 227 -20.15 26.22 1.81
N ILE A 228 -21.45 25.96 1.89
CA ILE A 228 -22.29 25.71 0.72
C ILE A 228 -22.22 26.98 -0.11
N ARG A 229 -21.49 26.96 -1.24
CA ARG A 229 -21.61 28.02 -2.25
C ARG A 229 -23.05 27.98 -2.77
N LYS A 230 -23.91 28.83 -2.22
CA LYS A 230 -25.17 29.20 -2.87
C LYS A 230 -24.78 29.79 -4.22
N LYS A 231 -25.22 29.17 -5.32
CA LYS A 231 -25.24 29.85 -6.62
C LYS A 231 -26.20 31.03 -6.45
N GLU A 232 -25.68 32.25 -6.43
CA GLU A 232 -26.49 33.43 -6.69
C GLU A 232 -26.98 33.34 -8.13
N VAL A 233 -28.25 33.00 -8.29
CA VAL A 233 -28.96 33.16 -9.56
C VAL A 233 -29.28 34.64 -9.65
N GLN A 234 -28.68 35.32 -10.63
CA GLN A 234 -29.05 36.70 -10.96
C GLN A 234 -30.53 36.76 -11.35
N PRO A 235 -31.31 37.74 -10.87
CA PRO A 235 -32.72 37.82 -11.15
C PRO A 235 -32.94 38.33 -12.57
N ASN A 236 -33.17 37.42 -13.52
CA ASN A 236 -33.78 37.81 -14.78
C ASN A 236 -35.29 37.84 -14.63
N SER A 237 -35.84 38.98 -15.02
CA SER A 237 -37.23 39.37 -14.97
C SER A 237 -38.14 38.38 -15.70
N ARG A 238 -39.20 37.92 -15.00
CA ARG A 238 -40.60 37.87 -15.47
C ARG A 238 -41.48 37.31 -14.35
N LEU A 239 -42.56 38.05 -14.07
CA LEU A 239 -43.66 37.66 -13.20
C LEU A 239 -44.14 36.25 -13.52
N HIS A 240 -44.40 35.42 -12.50
CA HIS A 240 -45.66 34.68 -12.35
C HIS A 240 -45.78 34.14 -10.91
N THR A 241 -46.78 34.68 -10.21
CA THR A 241 -47.62 34.10 -9.14
C THR A 241 -47.05 32.99 -8.25
N ALA A 242 -46.94 33.33 -6.97
CA ALA A 242 -46.83 32.40 -5.85
C ALA A 242 -48.05 31.45 -5.78
N ARG A 243 -47.80 30.16 -5.95
CA ARG A 243 -48.42 29.03 -5.24
C ARG A 243 -47.68 27.75 -5.64
N ASP A 244 -47.54 26.87 -4.65
CA ASP A 244 -47.09 25.47 -4.76
C ASP A 244 -45.58 25.26 -4.94
N ILE A 245 -44.82 25.23 -3.84
CA ILE A 245 -43.94 24.11 -3.40
C ILE A 245 -43.69 24.25 -1.89
N GLU A 246 -44.72 24.11 -1.05
CA GLU A 246 -44.55 23.60 0.31
C GLU A 246 -44.53 22.07 0.19
N ASN A 247 -43.33 21.48 0.15
CA ASN A 247 -43.01 20.09 0.49
C ASN A 247 -41.70 19.69 -0.19
N VAL A 248 -40.56 19.98 0.45
CA VAL A 248 -39.41 19.07 0.68
C VAL A 248 -38.49 19.80 1.65
N VAL A 249 -38.91 19.91 2.91
CA VAL A 249 -38.03 20.21 4.04
C VAL A 249 -38.15 19.05 5.02
N GLU A 250 -37.48 17.95 4.72
CA GLU A 250 -37.20 16.91 5.71
C GLU A 250 -35.69 16.71 5.86
N LYS A 251 -35.16 17.44 6.85
CA LYS A 251 -34.23 16.99 7.88
C LYS A 251 -33.16 15.97 7.45
N SER A 252 -31.99 16.45 7.01
CA SER A 252 -30.75 15.69 7.20
C SER A 252 -30.20 15.94 8.62
N ALA A 253 -30.19 14.88 9.41
CA ALA A 253 -29.76 14.82 10.81
C ALA A 253 -28.26 15.17 11.00
N PRO A 254 -27.86 15.65 12.20
CA PRO A 254 -26.48 16.03 12.47
C PRO A 254 -25.56 14.79 12.50
N ILE A 255 -24.53 14.80 11.65
CA ILE A 255 -23.49 13.77 11.59
C ILE A 255 -22.69 13.80 12.90
N LYS A 256 -22.93 12.80 13.76
CA LYS A 256 -22.19 12.59 15.00
C LYS A 256 -20.76 12.15 14.70
N ILE A 257 -19.85 12.75 15.47
CA ILE A 257 -18.43 12.47 15.57
C ILE A 257 -18.20 11.01 16.00
N ALA A 258 -17.42 10.24 15.22
CA ALA A 258 -16.82 8.99 15.70
C ALA A 258 -15.44 8.76 15.07
N LYS A 259 -14.44 8.61 15.93
CA LYS A 259 -13.10 8.08 15.62
C LYS A 259 -13.23 6.61 15.19
N GLN A 260 -13.46 6.33 13.91
CA GLN A 260 -13.29 4.97 13.39
C GLN A 260 -12.24 4.95 12.28
N ASN A 261 -11.31 4.01 12.40
CA ASN A 261 -10.37 3.62 11.36
C ASN A 261 -11.20 3.09 10.18
N LYS A 262 -10.92 3.49 8.92
CA LYS A 262 -11.69 3.07 7.74
C LYS A 262 -11.82 1.53 7.65
N LYS A 263 -10.79 0.80 8.09
CA LYS A 263 -10.82 -0.66 8.26
C LYS A 263 -11.97 -1.13 9.16
N GLU A 264 -12.18 -0.43 10.28
CA GLU A 264 -13.25 -0.72 11.24
C GLU A 264 -14.63 -0.32 10.67
N THR A 265 -14.70 0.77 9.90
CA THR A 265 -15.92 1.16 9.19
C THR A 265 -16.35 0.08 8.19
N VAL A 266 -15.43 -0.40 7.34
CA VAL A 266 -15.70 -1.50 6.39
C VAL A 266 -16.10 -2.78 7.13
N PHE A 267 -15.45 -3.08 8.25
CA PHE A 267 -15.81 -4.24 9.08
C PHE A 267 -17.22 -4.12 9.66
N ASN A 268 -17.58 -2.96 10.22
CA ASN A 268 -18.91 -2.73 10.79
C ASN A 268 -20.01 -2.79 9.74
N ILE A 269 -19.78 -2.18 8.56
CA ILE A 269 -20.70 -2.26 7.43
C ILE A 269 -20.88 -3.70 6.99
N LEU A 270 -19.79 -4.46 6.81
CA LEU A 270 -19.89 -5.88 6.48
C LEU A 270 -20.68 -6.67 7.52
N LYS A 271 -20.48 -6.39 8.81
CA LYS A 271 -21.19 -7.04 9.91
C LYS A 271 -22.69 -6.75 9.88
N GLU A 272 -23.07 -5.49 9.61
CA GLU A 272 -24.47 -5.09 9.44
C GLU A 272 -25.11 -5.75 8.21
N MET A 273 -24.39 -5.81 7.09
CA MET A 273 -24.85 -6.50 5.88
C MET A 273 -25.02 -8.01 6.09
N CYS A 274 -24.22 -8.62 6.97
CA CYS A 274 -24.34 -10.03 7.32
C CYS A 274 -25.44 -10.32 8.35
N HIS A 275 -25.91 -9.31 9.09
CA HIS A 275 -26.91 -9.42 10.15
C HIS A 275 -27.86 -8.21 10.16
N PRO A 276 -28.78 -8.09 9.18
CA PRO A 276 -29.69 -6.95 9.12
C PRO A 276 -30.63 -6.94 10.34
N HIS A 277 -30.75 -5.79 11.02
CA HIS A 277 -31.71 -5.60 12.11
C HIS A 277 -33.15 -5.55 11.55
N SER A 278 -34.02 -6.42 12.07
CA SER A 278 -35.44 -6.43 11.72
C SER A 278 -36.15 -5.18 12.23
N SER A 279 -36.44 -4.24 11.34
CA SER A 279 -37.40 -3.17 11.59
C SER A 279 -38.82 -3.66 11.27
N THR A 280 -39.30 -4.61 12.06
CA THR A 280 -40.73 -4.94 12.07
C THR A 280 -41.11 -5.28 13.50
N LYS A 281 -42.02 -4.49 14.07
CA LYS A 281 -42.63 -4.77 15.38
C LYS A 281 -43.30 -6.14 15.31
N GLY A 282 -42.68 -7.15 15.90
CA GLY A 282 -43.27 -8.48 16.06
C GLY A 282 -42.24 -9.60 16.09
N ASN A 283 -42.10 -10.21 17.27
CA ASN A 283 -41.31 -11.40 17.61
C ASN A 283 -39.78 -11.35 17.49
N LYS A 284 -39.15 -11.50 18.66
CA LYS A 284 -37.76 -11.94 18.84
C LYS A 284 -37.61 -13.36 18.32
N ASN A 285 -37.36 -13.53 17.03
CA ASN A 285 -36.85 -14.79 16.50
C ASN A 285 -35.37 -14.62 16.15
N GLU A 286 -34.57 -15.59 16.56
CA GLU A 286 -33.13 -15.70 16.30
C GLU A 286 -32.83 -15.47 14.81
N VAL A 287 -31.96 -14.49 14.53
CA VAL A 287 -31.47 -14.24 13.17
C VAL A 287 -30.52 -15.36 12.81
N LEU A 288 -30.99 -16.31 11.99
CA LEU A 288 -30.15 -17.35 11.40
C LEU A 288 -29.02 -16.70 10.56
N PRO A 289 -27.78 -17.24 10.59
CA PRO A 289 -26.69 -16.69 9.78
C PRO A 289 -27.05 -16.76 8.29
N LEU A 290 -26.74 -15.69 7.54
CA LEU A 290 -26.90 -15.70 6.08
C LEU A 290 -26.17 -16.90 5.47
N SER A 291 -26.81 -17.55 4.49
CA SER A 291 -26.14 -18.57 3.69
C SER A 291 -24.96 -17.95 2.93
N VAL A 292 -23.94 -18.75 2.61
CA VAL A 292 -22.73 -18.29 1.89
C VAL A 292 -23.08 -17.61 0.55
N THR A 293 -24.20 -18.00 -0.07
CA THR A 293 -24.70 -17.40 -1.31
C THR A 293 -25.35 -16.02 -1.13
N GLU A 294 -25.73 -15.66 0.09
CA GLU A 294 -26.35 -14.38 0.47
C GLU A 294 -25.33 -13.38 1.02
N TRP A 295 -24.11 -13.83 1.33
CA TRP A 295 -23.02 -12.94 1.75
C TRP A 295 -22.71 -11.85 0.72
N PRO A 296 -22.50 -10.61 1.13
CA PRO A 296 -22.35 -9.49 0.22
C PRO A 296 -21.10 -9.63 -0.66
N LYS A 297 -21.20 -9.21 -1.91
CA LYS A 297 -20.07 -9.14 -2.83
C LYS A 297 -19.22 -7.91 -2.49
N THR A 298 -17.99 -7.94 -2.98
CA THR A 298 -17.06 -6.79 -2.86
C THR A 298 -17.68 -5.49 -3.41
N ARG A 299 -18.52 -5.56 -4.45
CA ARG A 299 -19.20 -4.40 -5.02
C ARG A 299 -20.28 -3.86 -4.09
N ASP A 300 -21.13 -4.74 -3.57
CA ASP A 300 -22.21 -4.38 -2.65
C ASP A 300 -21.66 -3.67 -1.41
N ILE A 301 -20.56 -4.17 -0.85
CA ILE A 301 -19.87 -3.55 0.30
C ILE A 301 -19.27 -2.19 -0.08
N ALA A 302 -18.69 -2.09 -1.28
CA ALA A 302 -18.12 -0.83 -1.76
C ALA A 302 -19.17 0.25 -1.97
N ASP A 303 -20.33 -0.12 -2.52
CA ASP A 303 -21.46 0.77 -2.74
C ASP A 303 -22.01 1.27 -1.38
N GLU A 304 -22.14 0.39 -0.39
CA GLU A 304 -22.56 0.76 0.97
C GLU A 304 -21.53 1.64 1.70
N CYS A 305 -20.24 1.49 1.37
CA CYS A 305 -19.16 2.31 1.93
C CYS A 305 -18.95 3.65 1.20
N ASP A 306 -19.72 3.95 0.14
CA ASP A 306 -19.47 5.03 -0.84
C ASP A 306 -18.01 5.05 -1.34
N ASP A 307 -17.46 3.85 -1.57
CA ASP A 307 -16.08 3.59 -1.94
C ASP A 307 -15.95 2.97 -3.33
N SER A 308 -14.75 3.04 -3.90
CA SER A 308 -14.44 2.19 -5.06
C SER A 308 -14.32 0.72 -4.63
N VAL A 309 -14.76 -0.20 -5.50
CA VAL A 309 -14.64 -1.66 -5.31
C VAL A 309 -13.22 -2.10 -4.92
N TYR A 310 -12.18 -1.39 -5.40
CA TYR A 310 -10.79 -1.67 -5.07
C TYR A 310 -10.42 -1.30 -3.62
N VAL A 311 -10.95 -0.19 -3.10
CA VAL A 311 -10.73 0.25 -1.71
C VAL A 311 -11.38 -0.73 -0.75
N ALA A 312 -12.63 -1.12 -1.01
CA ALA A 312 -13.33 -2.13 -0.23
C ALA A 312 -12.56 -3.46 -0.23
N ARG A 313 -12.11 -3.93 -1.40
CA ARG A 313 -11.34 -5.18 -1.53
C ARG A 313 -10.04 -5.17 -0.74
N TYR A 314 -9.31 -4.06 -0.71
CA TYR A 314 -8.07 -3.93 0.06
C TYR A 314 -8.34 -4.13 1.56
N TRP A 315 -9.29 -3.38 2.12
CA TRP A 315 -9.62 -3.47 3.55
C TRP A 315 -10.17 -4.85 3.94
N LEU A 316 -10.99 -5.45 3.10
CA LEU A 316 -11.51 -6.80 3.30
C LEU A 316 -10.39 -7.85 3.29
N THR A 317 -9.40 -7.70 2.41
CA THR A 317 -8.23 -8.61 2.38
C THR A 317 -7.37 -8.47 3.63
N LEU A 318 -7.21 -7.26 4.18
CA LEU A 318 -6.51 -7.05 5.44
C LEU A 318 -7.27 -7.67 6.62
N LEU A 319 -8.59 -7.49 6.68
CA LEU A 319 -9.44 -8.09 7.71
C LEU A 319 -9.43 -9.63 7.63
N GLU A 320 -9.31 -10.20 6.42
CA GLU A 320 -9.16 -11.65 6.20
C GLU A 320 -7.84 -12.15 6.76
N LYS A 321 -6.73 -11.42 6.50
CA LYS A 321 -5.42 -11.72 7.09
C LYS A 321 -5.44 -11.66 8.63
N GLU A 322 -6.25 -10.77 9.19
CA GLU A 322 -6.47 -10.65 10.65
C GLU A 322 -7.44 -11.70 11.22
N GLY A 323 -8.03 -12.56 10.38
CA GLY A 323 -9.00 -13.58 10.80
C GLY A 323 -10.37 -13.02 11.19
N ARG A 324 -10.65 -11.75 10.88
CA ARG A 324 -11.90 -11.06 11.26
C ARG A 324 -13.03 -11.26 10.26
N VAL A 325 -12.71 -11.57 9.00
CA VAL A 325 -13.70 -11.81 7.94
C VAL A 325 -13.28 -13.02 7.12
N ARG A 326 -14.26 -13.69 6.52
CA ARG A 326 -14.07 -14.86 5.66
C ARG A 326 -14.38 -14.51 4.22
N ARG A 327 -13.54 -15.00 3.32
CA ARG A 327 -13.71 -14.86 1.87
C ARG A 327 -14.11 -16.20 1.27
N VAL A 328 -15.22 -16.23 0.54
CA VAL A 328 -15.67 -17.44 -0.16
C VAL A 328 -15.99 -17.11 -1.62
N TRP A 329 -15.73 -18.06 -2.51
CA TRP A 329 -16.14 -17.96 -3.91
C TRP A 329 -17.48 -18.68 -4.10
N ALA A 330 -18.53 -17.93 -4.39
CA ALA A 330 -19.87 -18.46 -4.70
C ALA A 330 -20.59 -17.54 -5.70
N ARG A 331 -20.45 -17.84 -7.01
CA ARG A 331 -20.87 -16.96 -8.11
C ARG A 331 -20.28 -15.54 -7.99
N GLY A 332 -19.00 -15.47 -7.60
CA GLY A 332 -18.25 -14.26 -7.28
C GLY A 332 -17.59 -14.30 -5.90
N VAL A 333 -16.68 -13.35 -5.63
CA VAL A 333 -16.04 -13.21 -4.31
C VAL A 333 -17.02 -12.57 -3.32
N ARG A 334 -17.33 -13.31 -2.26
CA ARG A 334 -18.24 -12.92 -1.18
C ARG A 334 -17.50 -12.88 0.15
N TRP A 335 -17.99 -12.02 1.04
CA TRP A 335 -17.37 -11.76 2.33
C TRP A 335 -18.38 -11.97 3.44
N GLY A 336 -17.98 -12.67 4.49
CA GLY A 336 -18.75 -12.87 5.72
C GLY A 336 -17.92 -12.51 6.93
N VAL A 337 -18.57 -12.32 8.08
CA VAL A 337 -17.91 -12.10 9.37
C VAL A 337 -17.76 -13.42 10.12
#